data_AF-A0A955UFL3-F1
#
_entry.id   AF-A0A955UFL3-F1
#
_cell.length_a   1.000
_cell.length_b   1.000
_cell.length_c   1.000
_cell.angle_alpha   90.00
_cell.angle_beta   90.00
_cell.angle_gamma   90.00
#
_symmetry.space_group_name_H-M   'P 1'
#
loop_
_entity.id
_entity.type
_entity.pdbx_description
1 polymer ?
#
loop_
_entity_poly.entity_id
_entity_poly.type
_entity_poly.pdbx_seq_one_letter_code
_entity_poly.pdbx_strand_id
1 'polypeptide(L)'
;MSTFRSRYELETIELANSSGLVFEFFQNGGLFRAMCDDVMINQILGNPIEGSLNNVYLRLRTADSITFVPLIGPPSISTFAYAQDQARWQGH
;
A
#
# COMPACT_ATOMS: atom_id res chain seq x y z
N MET A 1 15.58 -9.83 4.67
CA MET A 1 15.86 -8.58 3.96
C MET A 1 15.38 -8.76 2.53
N SER A 2 14.36 -8.02 2.09
CA SER A 2 13.90 -8.12 0.69
C SER A 2 14.90 -7.37 -0.19
N THR A 3 15.57 -8.06 -1.09
CA THR A 3 16.53 -7.48 -2.03
C THR A 3 15.78 -7.04 -3.27
N PHE A 4 16.03 -5.82 -3.74
CA PHE A 4 15.55 -5.32 -5.02
C PHE A 4 15.97 -6.26 -6.16
N ARG A 5 15.01 -6.85 -6.88
CA ARG A 5 15.30 -7.93 -7.85
C ARG A 5 15.28 -7.48 -9.30
N SER A 6 14.54 -6.42 -9.62
CA SER A 6 14.48 -5.89 -10.99
C SER A 6 13.91 -4.48 -11.05
N ARG A 7 14.14 -3.78 -12.18
CA ARG A 7 13.52 -2.48 -12.45
C ARG A 7 11.99 -2.52 -12.48
N TYR A 8 11.40 -3.69 -12.72
CA TYR A 8 9.95 -3.88 -12.73
C TYR A 8 9.31 -3.62 -11.35
N GLU A 9 10.07 -3.76 -10.27
CA GLU A 9 9.62 -3.43 -8.91
C GLU A 9 9.50 -1.91 -8.68
N LEU A 10 10.03 -1.08 -9.60
CA LEU A 10 9.86 0.38 -9.59
C LEU A 10 8.57 0.81 -10.30
N GLU A 11 7.96 -0.06 -11.09
CA GLU A 11 6.76 0.28 -11.83
C GLU A 11 5.57 0.39 -10.87
N THR A 12 4.80 1.46 -11.05
CA THR A 12 3.55 1.68 -10.34
C THR A 12 2.37 1.29 -11.21
N ILE A 13 1.33 0.82 -10.55
CA ILE A 13 -0.01 0.61 -11.08
C ILE A 13 -0.82 1.83 -10.70
N GLU A 14 -1.45 2.46 -11.69
CA GLU A 14 -2.33 3.60 -11.49
C GLU A 14 -3.80 3.14 -11.40
N LEU A 15 -4.50 3.61 -10.38
CA LEU A 15 -5.95 3.50 -10.21
C LEU A 15 -6.55 4.90 -10.16
N ALA A 16 -7.30 5.27 -11.20
CA ALA A 16 -7.92 6.58 -11.33
C ALA A 16 -9.44 6.47 -11.37
N ASN A 17 -10.14 7.48 -10.83
CA ASN A 17 -11.59 7.59 -10.95
C ASN A 17 -12.03 8.90 -11.62
N SER A 18 -13.32 9.03 -11.91
CA SER A 18 -13.90 10.20 -12.57
C SER A 18 -13.96 11.46 -11.71
N SER A 19 -13.61 11.37 -10.42
CA SER A 19 -13.59 12.50 -9.49
C SER A 19 -12.20 13.12 -9.32
N GLY A 20 -11.21 12.69 -10.11
CA GLY A 20 -9.83 13.20 -10.03
C GLY A 20 -8.97 12.53 -8.96
N LEU A 21 -9.49 11.51 -8.26
CA LEU A 21 -8.73 10.73 -7.28
C LEU A 21 -7.91 9.67 -8.00
N VAL A 22 -6.60 9.68 -7.78
CA VAL A 22 -5.63 8.77 -8.38
C VAL A 22 -4.75 8.17 -7.30
N PHE A 23 -4.63 6.85 -7.29
CA PHE A 23 -3.67 6.13 -6.47
C PHE A 23 -2.65 5.43 -7.35
N GLU A 24 -1.39 5.49 -6.94
CA GLU A 24 -0.32 4.72 -7.55
C GLU A 24 0.28 3.76 -6.53
N PHE A 25 0.25 2.47 -6.84
CA PHE A 25 0.79 1.41 -6.00
C PHE A 25 1.93 0.69 -6.71
N PHE A 26 2.98 0.34 -5.98
CA PHE A 26 3.95 -0.64 -6.46
C PHE A 26 3.29 -2.02 -6.61
N GLN A 27 3.89 -2.88 -7.42
CA GLN A 27 3.44 -4.26 -7.65
C GLN A 27 3.31 -5.10 -6.35
N ASN A 28 3.99 -4.70 -5.27
CA ASN A 28 3.91 -5.34 -3.95
C ASN A 28 2.81 -4.75 -3.03
N GLY A 29 1.97 -3.86 -3.55
CA GLY A 29 0.89 -3.23 -2.79
C GLY A 29 1.34 -2.08 -1.88
N GLY A 30 2.58 -1.61 -1.98
CA GLY A 30 3.01 -0.37 -1.35
C GLY A 30 2.46 0.85 -2.07
N LEU A 31 1.84 1.79 -1.36
CA LEU A 31 1.43 3.07 -1.94
C LEU A 31 2.68 3.90 -2.30
N PHE A 32 2.75 4.40 -3.52
CA PHE A 32 3.71 5.42 -3.94
C PHE A 32 3.15 6.82 -3.67
N ARG A 33 2.02 7.16 -4.31
CA ARG A 33 1.31 8.42 -4.08
C ARG A 33 -0.20 8.28 -4.26
N ALA A 34 -0.92 9.15 -3.59
CA ALA A 34 -2.36 9.38 -3.73
C ALA A 34 -2.56 10.87 -4.03
N MET A 35 -3.24 11.18 -5.13
CA MET A 35 -3.50 12.53 -5.62
C MET A 35 -5.00 12.75 -5.73
N CYS A 36 -5.48 13.95 -5.44
CA CYS A 36 -6.76 14.45 -5.90
C CYS A 36 -6.48 15.71 -6.71
N ASP A 37 -6.66 15.62 -8.03
CA ASP A 37 -6.23 16.66 -8.97
C ASP A 37 -4.75 17.04 -8.77
N ASP A 38 -4.47 18.29 -8.38
CA ASP A 38 -3.12 18.83 -8.14
C ASP A 38 -2.65 18.69 -6.69
N VAL A 39 -3.46 18.12 -5.80
CA VAL A 39 -3.15 17.98 -4.37
C VAL A 39 -2.69 16.55 -4.06
N MET A 40 -1.47 16.42 -3.53
CA MET A 40 -0.99 15.15 -2.97
C MET A 40 -1.60 14.93 -1.58
N ILE A 41 -2.33 13.82 -1.44
CA ILE A 41 -3.03 13.46 -0.19
C ILE A 41 -2.03 12.89 0.84
N ASN A 42 -1.18 11.95 0.43
CA ASN A 42 -0.11 11.47 1.30
C ASN A 42 1.01 12.53 1.39
N GLN A 43 1.65 12.66 2.56
CA GLN A 43 2.69 13.69 2.73
C GLN A 43 4.06 13.29 2.20
N ILE A 44 4.31 11.99 2.04
CA ILE A 44 5.62 11.44 1.65
C ILE A 44 5.40 10.38 0.59
N LEU A 45 6.17 10.46 -0.50
CA LEU A 45 6.22 9.43 -1.53
C LEU A 45 6.70 8.11 -0.93
N GLY A 46 5.99 7.02 -1.23
CA GLY A 46 6.45 5.70 -0.86
C GLY A 46 7.68 5.27 -1.64
N ASN A 47 8.31 4.19 -1.19
CA ASN A 47 9.42 3.57 -1.91
C ASN A 47 9.12 2.09 -2.23
N PRO A 48 9.77 1.53 -3.26
CA PRO A 48 9.53 0.16 -3.70
C PRO A 48 9.77 -0.93 -2.65
N ILE A 49 10.62 -0.67 -1.66
CA ILE A 49 11.05 -1.67 -0.66
C ILE A 49 10.10 -1.66 0.54
N GLU A 50 9.77 -0.49 1.06
CA GLU A 50 9.02 -0.32 2.30
C GLU A 50 7.57 0.13 2.08
N GLY A 51 7.24 0.62 0.87
CA GLY A 51 5.96 1.25 0.57
C GLY A 51 5.89 2.67 1.13
N SER A 52 4.69 3.08 1.57
CA SER A 52 4.47 4.36 2.24
C SER A 52 4.43 4.22 3.77
N LEU A 53 4.47 5.35 4.47
CA LEU A 53 4.20 5.40 5.92
C LEU A 53 2.75 5.05 6.29
N ASN A 54 1.81 5.10 5.34
CA ASN A 54 0.41 4.80 5.60
C ASN A 54 0.21 3.29 5.74
N ASN A 55 -0.60 2.88 6.70
CA ASN A 55 -0.97 1.49 6.88
C ASN A 55 -2.32 1.36 7.61
N VAL A 56 -2.89 0.16 7.58
CA VAL A 56 -4.04 -0.25 8.38
C VAL A 56 -3.58 -1.38 9.28
N TYR A 57 -3.75 -1.23 10.59
CA TYR A 57 -3.32 -2.23 11.57
C TYR A 57 -4.52 -2.90 12.24
N LEU A 58 -4.57 -4.22 12.20
CA LEU A 58 -5.43 -5.00 13.10
C LEU A 58 -4.77 -5.05 14.48
N ARG A 59 -5.53 -4.68 15.52
CA ARG A 59 -5.07 -4.78 16.90
C ARG A 59 -5.87 -5.82 17.65
N LEU A 60 -5.19 -6.83 18.18
CA LEU A 60 -5.78 -7.84 19.07
C LEU A 60 -5.47 -7.46 20.50
N ARG A 61 -6.53 -7.28 21.30
CA ARG A 61 -6.43 -6.95 22.72
C ARG A 61 -6.84 -8.17 23.53
N THR A 62 -5.96 -8.58 24.44
CA THR A 62 -6.25 -9.59 25.46
C THR A 62 -6.19 -8.93 26.84
N ALA A 63 -6.40 -9.70 27.91
CA ALA A 63 -6.20 -9.19 29.27
C ALA A 63 -4.74 -8.78 29.53
N ASP A 64 -3.79 -9.47 28.90
CA ASP A 64 -2.35 -9.37 29.23
C ASP A 64 -1.53 -8.62 28.16
N SER A 65 -2.09 -8.39 26.96
CA SER A 65 -1.32 -7.85 25.84
C SER A 65 -2.14 -7.13 24.77
N ILE A 66 -1.42 -6.34 23.98
CA ILE A 66 -1.90 -5.78 22.71
C ILE A 66 -0.90 -6.17 21.63
N THR A 67 -1.36 -6.92 20.62
CA THR A 67 -0.57 -7.24 19.42
C THR A 67 -1.14 -6.48 18.23
N PHE A 68 -0.29 -6.07 17.30
CA PHE A 68 -0.69 -5.39 16.07
C PHE A 68 -0.13 -6.10 14.83
N VAL A 69 -0.96 -6.19 13.80
CA VAL A 69 -0.63 -6.84 12.52
C VAL A 69 -0.90 -5.84 11.38
N PRO A 70 0.10 -5.52 10.53
CA PRO A 70 -0.11 -4.69 9.34
C PRO A 70 -0.98 -5.45 8.32
N LEU A 71 -2.01 -4.79 7.80
CA LEU A 71 -2.95 -5.39 6.84
C LEU A 71 -2.64 -5.03 5.39
N ILE A 72 -1.92 -3.93 5.15
CA ILE A 72 -1.58 -3.45 3.81
C ILE A 72 -0.09 -3.11 3.68
N GLY A 73 0.36 -2.97 2.43
CA GLY A 73 1.74 -2.64 2.08
C GLY A 73 2.74 -3.79 2.28
N PRO A 74 4.02 -3.56 1.93
CA PRO A 74 5.07 -4.60 1.95
C PRO A 74 5.32 -5.27 3.31
N PRO A 75 5.12 -4.61 4.46
CA PRO A 75 5.23 -5.27 5.77
C PRO A 75 4.10 -6.26 6.08
N SER A 76 2.99 -6.22 5.34
CA SER A 76 1.88 -7.14 5.54
C SER A 76 2.14 -8.51 4.91
N ILE A 77 1.57 -9.55 5.50
CA ILE A 77 1.52 -10.89 4.90
C ILE A 77 0.38 -11.05 3.88
N SER A 78 -0.42 -10.00 3.67
CA SER A 78 -1.51 -9.99 2.71
C SER A 78 -0.99 -10.16 1.28
N THR A 79 -1.76 -10.90 0.46
CA THR A 79 -1.58 -10.88 -0.99
C THR A 79 -2.22 -9.62 -1.57
N PHE A 80 -1.49 -8.92 -2.42
CA PHE A 80 -1.98 -7.75 -3.15
C PHE A 80 -2.54 -8.14 -4.52
N ALA A 81 -3.70 -7.58 -4.86
CA ALA A 81 -4.31 -7.67 -6.18
C ALA A 81 -4.97 -6.34 -6.55
N TYR A 82 -5.14 -6.08 -7.84
CA TYR A 82 -5.76 -4.87 -8.34
C TYR A 82 -6.67 -5.15 -9.55
N ALA A 83 -7.64 -4.25 -9.74
CA ALA A 83 -8.50 -4.16 -10.92
C ALA A 83 -8.49 -2.70 -11.42
N GLN A 84 -9.38 -2.33 -12.34
CA GLN A 84 -9.37 -0.99 -12.95
C GLN A 84 -9.57 0.16 -11.94
N ASP A 85 -10.40 -0.04 -10.92
CA ASP A 85 -10.80 0.98 -9.95
C ASP A 85 -10.66 0.50 -8.49
N GLN A 86 -9.95 -0.61 -8.27
CA GLN A 86 -9.88 -1.27 -6.97
C GLN A 86 -8.49 -1.83 -6.69
N ALA A 87 -8.06 -1.66 -5.44
CA ALA A 87 -6.92 -2.31 -4.84
C ALA A 87 -7.40 -3.22 -3.70
N ARG A 88 -6.87 -4.44 -3.59
CA ARG A 88 -7.28 -5.42 -2.59
C ARG A 88 -6.07 -6.05 -1.92
N TRP A 89 -6.12 -6.11 -0.59
CA TRP A 89 -5.22 -6.90 0.24
C TRP A 89 -6.02 -7.99 0.92
N GLN A 90 -5.55 -9.24 0.81
CA GLN A 90 -6.18 -10.38 1.46
C GLN A 90 -5.15 -11.19 2.24
N GLY A 91 -5.39 -11.33 3.55
CA GLY A 91 -4.61 -12.16 4.48
C GLY A 91 -5.52 -13.09 5.29
N HIS A 92 -4.91 -13.99 6.05
CA HIS A 92 -5.56 -14.94 6.96
C HIS A 92 -5.20 -14.68 8.41
#